data_AF-A0A7J2PLF1-F1
#
_entry.id   AF-A0A7J2PLF1-F1
#
_cell.length_a   1.000
_cell.length_b   1.000
_cell.length_c   1.000
_cell.angle_alpha   90.00
_cell.angle_beta   90.00
_cell.angle_gamma   90.00
#
_symmetry.space_group_name_H-M   'P 1'
#
loop_
_entity.id
_entity.type
_entity.pdbx_description
1 polymer ?
#
loop_
_entity_poly.entity_id
_entity_poly.type
_entity_poly.pdbx_seq_one_letter_code
_entity_poly.pdbx_strand_id
1 'polypeptide(L)'
;MNFSKEELFGAAIIGFDMIDGPFLKWKKEYSGANEKYSVNLDDFAMNFYLAFRGGNQGKKPRAILYDNFYIVAFPNDLELCCLFMKPQGIENNIKQLNKIASKIVTEVGLEVDNVNQPDNSEEDEIEEIKRLIPNLLSGVKMSTPELRRYFKLSNSQIWKVMSELENSKKIKRAEKKGRSQLWIAI
;
A
#
# COMPACT_ATOMS: atom_id res chain seq x y z
N MET A 1 -7.06 12.65 20.12
CA MET A 1 -6.44 11.40 20.59
C MET A 1 -5.95 11.64 22.00
N ASN A 2 -6.31 10.76 22.93
CA ASN A 2 -5.76 10.77 24.28
C ASN A 2 -4.62 9.74 24.27
N PHE A 3 -3.38 10.22 24.29
CA PHE A 3 -2.19 9.38 24.32
C PHE A 3 -1.93 8.94 25.76
N SER A 4 -1.94 7.63 26.03
CA SER A 4 -1.56 7.09 27.33
C SER A 4 -0.10 6.63 27.33
N LYS A 5 0.60 6.86 28.44
CA LYS A 5 1.96 6.33 28.65
C LYS A 5 1.98 4.80 28.67
N GLU A 6 0.90 4.16 29.08
CA GLU A 6 0.76 2.70 29.10
C GLU A 6 0.72 2.09 27.69
N GLU A 7 0.44 2.91 26.66
CA GLU A 7 0.43 2.47 25.26
C GLU A 7 1.83 2.51 24.62
N LEU A 8 2.81 3.16 25.26
CA LEU A 8 4.17 3.28 24.74
C LEU A 8 4.89 1.94 24.79
N PHE A 9 5.33 1.45 23.64
CA PHE A 9 6.14 0.23 23.54
C PHE A 9 7.56 0.48 23.01
N GLY A 10 7.81 1.64 22.40
CA GLY A 10 9.13 2.00 21.91
C GLY A 10 9.33 3.50 21.77
N ALA A 11 10.59 3.92 21.75
CA ALA A 11 11.00 5.28 21.45
C ALA A 11 12.28 5.27 20.62
N ALA A 12 12.42 6.23 19.71
CA ALA A 12 13.60 6.39 18.88
C ALA A 12 13.95 7.87 18.70
N ILE A 13 15.23 8.19 18.57
CA ILE A 13 15.70 9.49 18.12
C ILE A 13 16.34 9.29 16.76
N ILE A 14 15.80 9.98 15.77
CA ILE A 14 16.35 10.03 14.42
C ILE A 14 17.12 11.34 14.30
N GLY A 15 18.43 11.24 14.10
CA GLY A 15 19.29 12.37 13.78
C GLY A 15 19.28 12.67 12.29
N PHE A 16 19.92 13.76 11.91
CA PHE A 16 20.13 14.13 10.51
C PHE A 16 21.56 14.60 10.31
N ASP A 17 22.28 13.91 9.44
CA ASP A 17 23.57 14.33 8.92
C ASP A 17 23.38 15.02 7.56
N MET A 18 24.18 16.06 7.27
CA MET A 18 24.04 16.81 6.02
C MET A 18 24.55 16.03 4.79
N ILE A 19 25.42 15.05 4.99
CA ILE A 19 26.02 14.22 3.93
C ILE A 19 25.24 12.91 3.82
N ASP A 20 25.03 12.23 4.94
CA ASP A 20 24.45 10.88 4.97
C ASP A 20 22.93 10.88 5.16
N GLY A 21 22.34 12.03 5.51
CA GLY A 21 20.90 12.18 5.72
C GLY A 21 20.43 11.70 7.09
N PRO A 22 19.14 11.34 7.23
CA PRO A 22 18.59 10.83 8.48
C PRO A 22 19.21 9.50 8.91
N PHE A 23 19.53 9.37 10.20
CA PHE A 23 20.08 8.14 10.78
C PHE A 23 19.48 7.85 12.16
N LEU A 24 19.45 6.58 12.55
CA LEU A 24 19.00 6.20 13.88
C LEU A 24 20.08 6.55 14.92
N LYS A 25 19.83 7.60 15.73
CA LYS A 25 20.76 8.04 16.77
C LYS A 25 20.60 7.24 18.06
N TRP A 26 19.37 6.87 18.40
CA TRP A 26 19.06 6.12 19.61
C TRP A 26 17.73 5.38 19.48
N LYS A 27 17.62 4.21 20.11
CA LYS A 27 16.36 3.48 20.25
C LYS A 27 16.23 2.86 21.64
N LYS A 28 14.99 2.73 22.09
CA LYS A 28 14.63 1.96 23.28
C LYS A 28 13.32 1.26 23.05
N GLU A 29 13.32 -0.02 23.37
CA GLU A 29 12.12 -0.85 23.44
C GLU A 29 11.75 -1.03 24.91
N TYR A 30 10.46 -0.90 25.22
CA TYR A 30 9.94 -1.08 26.57
C TYR A 30 9.42 -2.52 26.74
N SER A 31 9.60 -3.08 27.94
CA SER A 31 9.18 -4.44 28.28
C SER A 31 7.66 -4.62 28.04
N GLY A 32 7.29 -5.67 27.29
CA GLY A 32 5.91 -5.90 26.83
C GLY A 32 5.66 -5.54 25.35
N ALA A 33 6.72 -5.21 24.61
CA ALA A 33 6.73 -5.28 23.15
C ALA A 33 6.77 -6.77 22.74
N ASN A 34 5.61 -7.35 22.44
CA ASN A 34 5.56 -8.63 21.74
C ASN A 34 6.15 -8.46 20.33
N GLU A 35 6.61 -9.55 19.70
CA GLU A 35 7.08 -9.56 18.29
C GLU A 35 6.10 -8.87 17.33
N LYS A 36 4.79 -8.87 17.64
CA LYS A 36 3.75 -8.17 16.89
C LYS A 36 3.98 -6.65 16.72
N TYR A 37 4.77 -6.02 17.60
CA TYR A 37 5.05 -4.58 17.58
C TYR A 37 6.52 -4.26 17.29
N SER A 38 7.33 -5.22 16.84
CA SER A 38 8.71 -4.93 16.44
C SER A 38 8.73 -4.13 15.14
N VAL A 39 9.33 -2.94 15.17
CA VAL A 39 9.54 -2.10 13.98
C VAL A 39 11.04 -2.08 13.69
N ASN A 40 11.44 -2.36 12.45
CA ASN A 40 12.85 -2.21 12.07
C ASN A 40 13.19 -0.72 11.92
N LEU A 41 13.56 -0.07 13.02
CA LEU A 41 13.81 1.37 13.04
C LEU A 41 14.95 1.81 12.12
N ASP A 42 15.91 0.94 11.86
CA ASP A 42 17.06 1.23 11.00
C ASP A 42 16.61 1.41 9.54
N ASP A 43 15.74 0.54 9.03
CA ASP A 43 15.18 0.63 7.67
C ASP A 43 14.16 1.77 7.51
N PHE A 44 13.53 2.19 8.62
CA PHE A 44 12.45 3.19 8.60
C PHE A 44 12.90 4.60 8.95
N ALA A 45 14.13 4.82 9.43
CA ALA A 45 14.62 6.12 9.89
C ALA A 45 14.45 7.23 8.84
N MET A 46 14.85 6.96 7.58
CA MET A 46 14.69 7.89 6.46
C MET A 46 13.21 8.23 6.21
N ASN A 47 12.36 7.20 6.14
CA ASN A 47 10.94 7.35 5.82
C ASN A 47 10.21 8.16 6.91
N PHE A 48 10.47 7.88 8.19
CA PHE A 48 9.88 8.65 9.29
C PHE A 48 10.39 10.08 9.29
N TYR A 49 11.69 10.30 9.11
CA TYR A 49 12.23 11.65 9.06
C TYR A 49 11.55 12.48 7.97
N LEU A 50 11.46 11.95 6.75
CA LEU A 50 10.80 12.63 5.64
C LEU A 50 9.29 12.81 5.85
N ALA A 51 8.59 11.83 6.43
CA ALA A 51 7.16 11.95 6.67
C ALA A 51 6.83 13.05 7.69
N PHE A 52 7.62 13.17 8.77
CA PHE A 52 7.37 14.13 9.84
C PHE A 52 8.04 15.50 9.62
N ARG A 53 9.12 15.56 8.83
CA ARG A 53 9.85 16.80 8.55
C ARG A 53 9.58 17.35 7.16
N GLY A 54 9.23 16.49 6.21
CA GLY A 54 8.87 16.85 4.84
C GLY A 54 7.49 17.51 4.74
N GLY A 55 7.28 18.25 3.66
CA GLY A 55 6.07 19.03 3.40
C GLY A 55 6.21 20.52 3.70
N ASN A 56 5.12 21.26 3.51
CA ASN A 56 5.09 22.71 3.68
C ASN A 56 5.24 23.10 5.16
N GLN A 57 5.96 24.19 5.43
CA GLN A 57 6.07 24.75 6.77
C GLN A 57 4.66 24.95 7.38
N GLY A 58 4.45 24.39 8.58
CA GLY A 58 3.17 24.44 9.30
C GLY A 58 2.16 23.32 8.97
N LYS A 59 2.36 22.53 7.90
CA LYS A 59 1.48 21.40 7.54
C LYS A 59 2.22 20.06 7.61
N LYS A 60 2.67 19.71 8.81
CA LYS A 60 3.39 18.46 9.10
C LYS A 60 2.51 17.52 9.92
N PRO A 61 2.52 16.21 9.64
CA PRO A 61 1.79 15.26 10.45
C PRO A 61 2.35 15.27 11.88
N ARG A 62 1.46 15.21 12.88
CA ARG A 62 1.85 15.04 14.29
C ARG A 62 1.94 13.57 14.67
N ALA A 63 1.13 12.74 14.01
CA ALA A 63 1.10 11.30 14.19
C ALA A 63 0.82 10.61 12.85
N ILE A 64 1.35 9.41 12.68
CA ILE A 64 1.09 8.51 11.56
C ILE A 64 0.56 7.20 12.12
N LEU A 65 -0.56 6.74 11.57
CA LEU A 65 -1.22 5.53 12.01
C LEU A 65 -0.90 4.37 11.07
N TYR A 66 -0.53 3.22 11.64
CA TYR A 66 -0.39 1.93 10.97
C TYR A 66 -1.41 0.95 11.56
N ASP A 67 -1.57 -0.21 10.92
CA ASP A 67 -2.54 -1.22 11.36
C ASP A 67 -2.25 -1.74 12.77
N ASN A 68 -0.98 -1.93 13.10
CA ASN A 68 -0.55 -2.53 14.36
C ASN A 68 0.00 -1.54 15.38
N PHE A 69 0.28 -0.30 14.99
CA PHE A 69 0.84 0.71 15.89
C PHE A 69 0.64 2.10 15.33
N TYR A 70 0.90 3.12 16.12
CA TYR A 70 1.01 4.47 15.61
C TYR A 70 2.27 5.14 16.14
N ILE A 71 2.78 6.08 15.34
CA ILE A 71 3.98 6.83 15.66
C ILE A 71 3.57 8.28 15.89
N VAL A 72 4.05 8.85 16.98
CA VAL A 72 3.97 10.28 17.25
C VAL A 72 5.39 10.84 17.23
N ALA A 73 5.60 11.95 16.52
CA ALA A 73 6.93 12.53 16.40
C ALA A 73 6.99 13.96 16.91
N PHE A 74 8.07 14.25 17.65
CA PHE A 74 8.37 15.54 18.23
C PHE A 74 9.70 16.03 17.64
N PRO A 75 9.66 17.04 16.76
CA PRO A 75 10.88 17.61 16.21
C PRO A 75 11.64 18.39 17.27
N ASN A 76 12.96 18.21 17.31
CA ASN A 76 13.89 18.98 18.14
C ASN A 76 15.09 19.40 17.28
N ASP A 77 15.10 20.64 16.79
CA ASP A 77 16.09 21.14 15.81
C ASP A 77 16.25 20.24 14.58
N LEU A 78 17.39 19.58 14.41
CA LEU A 78 17.63 18.62 13.31
C LEU A 78 17.21 17.20 13.66
N GLU A 79 16.87 16.94 14.92
CA GLU A 79 16.47 15.63 15.43
C GLU A 79 14.96 15.45 15.42
N LEU A 80 14.55 14.19 15.45
CA LEU A 80 13.17 13.78 15.52
C LEU A 80 13.01 12.68 16.57
N CYS A 81 12.31 13.01 17.66
CA CYS A 81 11.96 12.04 18.70
C CYS A 81 10.65 11.35 18.30
N CYS A 82 10.71 10.06 18.01
CA CYS A 82 9.58 9.23 17.63
C CYS A 82 9.16 8.35 18.81
N LEU A 83 7.87 8.37 19.15
CA LEU A 83 7.24 7.50 20.13
C LEU A 83 6.35 6.49 19.42
N PHE A 84 6.52 5.22 19.75
CA PHE A 84 5.80 4.10 19.18
C PHE A 84 4.77 3.59 20.17
N MET A 85 3.50 3.63 19.77
CA MET A 85 2.37 3.42 20.67
C MET A 85 1.41 2.36 20.14
N LYS A 86 0.84 1.56 21.04
CA LYS A 86 -0.13 0.50 20.73
C LYS A 86 -1.49 1.11 20.39
N PRO A 87 -2.18 0.65 19.34
CA PRO A 87 -3.49 1.17 19.00
C PRO A 87 -4.51 0.69 20.03
N GLN A 88 -5.22 1.61 20.68
CA GLN A 88 -6.37 1.27 21.55
C GLN A 88 -7.63 1.98 21.06
N GLY A 89 -8.70 1.21 20.81
CA GLY A 89 -10.02 1.76 20.52
C GLY A 89 -10.17 2.50 19.17
N ILE A 90 -9.15 2.47 18.30
CA ILE A 90 -9.16 3.17 17.01
C ILE A 90 -9.87 2.34 15.91
N GLU A 91 -9.91 1.02 16.02
CA GLU A 91 -10.44 0.13 14.99
C GLU A 91 -11.89 0.43 14.61
N ASN A 92 -12.77 0.63 15.60
CA ASN A 92 -14.18 0.96 15.34
C ASN A 92 -14.32 2.32 14.65
N ASN A 93 -13.48 3.29 15.01
CA ASN A 93 -13.48 4.61 14.38
C ASN A 93 -13.00 4.51 12.93
N ILE A 94 -11.94 3.74 12.64
CA ILE A 94 -11.48 3.50 11.27
C ILE A 94 -12.56 2.81 10.44
N LYS A 95 -13.24 1.78 10.98
CA LYS A 95 -14.33 1.09 10.27
C LYS A 95 -15.47 2.05 9.89
N GLN A 96 -15.86 2.93 10.81
CA GLN A 96 -16.87 3.94 10.54
C GLN A 96 -16.40 4.96 9.49
N LEU A 97 -15.16 5.42 9.59
CA LEU A 97 -14.56 6.34 8.61
C LEU A 97 -14.45 5.69 7.23
N ASN A 98 -14.08 4.41 7.14
CA ASN A 98 -14.04 3.66 5.89
C ASN A 98 -15.42 3.56 5.25
N LYS A 99 -16.48 3.37 6.04
CA LYS A 99 -17.87 3.38 5.53
C LYS A 99 -18.25 4.73 4.94
N ILE A 100 -17.85 5.83 5.59
CA ILE A 100 -18.09 7.20 5.10
C ILE A 100 -17.27 7.45 3.83
N ALA A 101 -15.99 7.10 3.83
CA ALA A 101 -15.11 7.25 2.68
C ALA A 101 -15.63 6.47 1.46
N SER A 102 -16.06 5.22 1.67
CA SER A 102 -16.65 4.38 0.62
C SER A 102 -17.90 5.02 0.03
N LYS A 103 -18.77 5.59 0.87
CA LYS A 103 -19.97 6.30 0.43
C LYS A 103 -19.62 7.52 -0.44
N ILE A 104 -18.65 8.33 -0.02
CA ILE A 104 -18.17 9.50 -0.77
C ILE A 104 -17.58 9.07 -2.12
N VAL A 105 -16.76 8.02 -2.12
CA VAL A 105 -16.16 7.46 -3.33
C VAL A 105 -17.23 7.05 -4.35
N THR A 106 -18.26 6.34 -3.88
CA THR A 106 -19.40 5.94 -4.72
C THR A 106 -20.19 7.16 -5.22
N GLU A 107 -20.41 8.16 -4.38
CA GLU A 107 -21.11 9.40 -4.75
C GLU A 107 -20.36 10.23 -5.80
N VAL A 108 -19.03 10.27 -5.72
CA VAL A 108 -18.18 11.00 -6.69
C VAL A 108 -17.96 10.18 -7.97
N GLY A 109 -18.40 8.91 -8.01
CA GLY A 109 -18.24 8.04 -9.17
C GLY A 109 -16.78 7.70 -9.47
N LEU A 110 -15.91 7.72 -8.45
CA LEU A 110 -14.53 7.31 -8.59
C LEU A 110 -14.48 5.78 -8.52
N GLU A 111 -13.99 5.13 -9.58
CA GLU A 111 -13.55 3.74 -9.51
C GLU A 111 -12.35 3.68 -8.55
N VAL A 112 -12.61 3.27 -7.30
CA VAL A 112 -11.55 3.01 -6.33
C VAL A 112 -11.35 1.51 -6.34
N ASP A 113 -10.18 1.08 -6.81
CA ASP A 113 -9.70 -0.29 -6.65
C ASP A 113 -9.70 -0.60 -5.14
N ASN A 114 -10.78 -1.21 -4.64
CA ASN A 114 -10.93 -1.59 -3.24
C ASN A 114 -9.84 -2.60 -2.86
N VAL A 115 -8.84 -2.17 -2.09
CA VAL A 115 -7.79 -3.07 -1.59
C VAL A 115 -8.24 -3.87 -0.36
N ASN A 116 -9.44 -3.68 0.17
CA ASN A 116 -9.95 -4.50 1.28
C ASN A 116 -11.45 -4.76 1.20
N GLN A 117 -11.85 -5.76 0.42
CA GLN A 117 -13.04 -6.55 0.69
C GLN A 117 -12.61 -8.01 0.89
N PRO A 118 -12.94 -8.64 2.03
CA PRO A 118 -12.98 -10.09 2.08
C PRO A 118 -14.28 -10.59 1.42
N ASP A 119 -14.13 -11.71 0.72
CA ASP A 119 -15.12 -12.75 0.40
C ASP A 119 -15.79 -12.77 -1.00
N ASN A 120 -15.18 -13.62 -1.85
CA ASN A 120 -15.79 -14.76 -2.53
C ASN A 120 -16.69 -14.56 -3.77
N SER A 121 -16.69 -13.41 -4.45
CA SER A 121 -17.33 -13.31 -5.78
C SER A 121 -16.39 -12.89 -6.92
N GLU A 122 -15.39 -12.05 -6.66
CA GLU A 122 -14.47 -11.58 -7.71
C GLU A 122 -13.38 -12.59 -8.11
N GLU A 123 -12.99 -13.52 -7.21
CA GLU A 123 -12.00 -14.56 -7.57
C GLU A 123 -12.53 -15.50 -8.64
N ASP A 124 -13.81 -15.88 -8.57
CA ASP A 124 -14.45 -16.73 -9.57
C ASP A 124 -14.54 -16.03 -10.94
N GLU A 125 -14.89 -14.73 -10.96
CA GLU A 125 -14.92 -13.95 -12.20
C GLU A 125 -13.53 -13.80 -12.83
N ILE A 126 -12.49 -13.55 -12.02
CA ILE A 126 -11.11 -13.43 -12.51
C ILE A 126 -10.57 -14.78 -13.01
N GLU A 127 -10.89 -15.89 -12.32
CA GLU A 127 -10.55 -17.23 -12.78
C GLU A 127 -11.24 -17.58 -14.11
N GLU A 128 -12.51 -17.20 -14.26
CA GLU A 128 -13.25 -17.41 -15.51
C GLU A 128 -12.63 -16.58 -16.65
N ILE A 129 -12.31 -15.31 -16.41
CA ILE A 129 -11.61 -14.46 -17.38
C ILE A 129 -10.26 -15.07 -17.79
N LYS A 130 -9.48 -15.60 -16.83
CA LYS A 130 -8.23 -16.32 -17.13
C LYS A 130 -8.43 -17.54 -18.03
N ARG A 131 -9.58 -18.23 -17.93
CA ARG A 131 -9.93 -19.35 -18.82
C ARG A 131 -10.36 -18.87 -20.21
N LEU A 132 -11.03 -17.73 -20.30
CA LEU A 132 -11.55 -17.18 -21.56
C LEU A 132 -10.48 -16.51 -22.42
N ILE A 133 -9.46 -15.85 -21.82
CA ILE A 133 -8.42 -15.12 -22.55
C ILE A 133 -7.66 -16.00 -23.56
N PRO A 134 -7.14 -17.21 -23.20
CA PRO A 134 -6.46 -18.07 -24.17
C PRO A 134 -7.36 -18.51 -25.33
N ASN A 135 -8.65 -18.79 -25.05
CA ASN A 135 -9.62 -19.16 -26.08
C ASN A 135 -9.87 -18.02 -27.07
N LEU A 136 -9.97 -16.78 -26.56
CA LEU A 136 -10.14 -15.58 -27.39
C LEU A 136 -8.89 -15.27 -28.24
N LEU A 137 -7.70 -15.56 -27.69
CA LEU A 137 -6.42 -15.38 -28.37
C LEU A 137 -6.04 -16.55 -29.30
N SER A 138 -6.87 -17.60 -29.35
CA SER A 138 -6.68 -18.73 -30.28
C SER A 138 -6.95 -18.29 -31.71
N GLY A 139 -5.87 -17.96 -32.42
CA GLY A 139 -5.91 -17.52 -33.83
C GLY A 139 -5.98 -16.01 -34.04
N VAL A 140 -6.03 -15.20 -32.99
CA VAL A 140 -6.06 -13.73 -33.08
C VAL A 140 -5.03 -13.09 -32.14
N LYS A 141 -4.28 -12.11 -32.65
CA LYS A 141 -3.38 -11.28 -31.83
C LYS A 141 -4.18 -10.08 -31.29
N MET A 142 -4.21 -9.89 -29.97
CA MET A 142 -4.84 -8.73 -29.36
C MET A 142 -3.89 -7.97 -28.44
N SER A 143 -4.11 -6.67 -28.31
CA SER A 143 -3.34 -5.79 -27.42
C SER A 143 -3.93 -5.74 -26.02
N THR A 144 -3.09 -5.42 -25.01
CA THR A 144 -3.56 -5.25 -23.62
C THR A 144 -4.77 -4.31 -23.50
N PRO A 145 -4.83 -3.15 -24.19
CA PRO A 145 -6.01 -2.27 -24.14
C PRO A 145 -7.28 -2.87 -24.76
N GLU A 146 -7.17 -3.73 -25.78
CA GLU A 146 -8.31 -4.41 -26.39
C GLU A 146 -8.89 -5.47 -25.46
N LEU A 147 -8.03 -6.30 -24.86
CA LEU A 147 -8.43 -7.30 -23.87
C LEU A 147 -9.06 -6.63 -22.64
N ARG A 148 -8.47 -5.51 -22.20
CA ARG A 148 -9.01 -4.69 -21.10
C ARG A 148 -10.45 -4.23 -21.38
N ARG A 149 -10.74 -3.76 -22.60
CA ARG A 149 -12.09 -3.33 -23.00
C ARG A 149 -13.06 -4.51 -23.05
N TYR A 150 -12.61 -5.68 -23.50
CA TYR A 150 -13.45 -6.86 -23.63
C TYR A 150 -13.93 -7.40 -22.28
N PHE A 151 -13.03 -7.46 -21.30
CA PHE A 151 -13.31 -7.99 -19.96
C PHE A 151 -13.61 -6.92 -18.90
N LYS A 152 -13.71 -5.64 -19.31
CA LYS A 152 -13.95 -4.48 -18.44
C LYS A 152 -13.00 -4.43 -17.21
N LEU A 153 -11.75 -4.81 -17.40
CA LEU A 153 -10.75 -4.84 -16.33
C LEU A 153 -10.06 -3.49 -16.15
N SER A 154 -9.54 -3.23 -14.96
CA SER A 154 -8.62 -2.12 -14.73
C SER A 154 -7.24 -2.40 -15.36
N ASN A 155 -6.40 -1.37 -15.47
CA ASN A 155 -5.04 -1.53 -16.03
C ASN A 155 -4.18 -2.47 -15.17
N SER A 156 -4.26 -2.38 -13.85
CA SER A 156 -3.51 -3.22 -12.93
C SER A 156 -3.97 -4.68 -13.02
N GLN A 157 -5.30 -4.90 -13.08
CA GLN A 157 -5.91 -6.23 -13.17
C GLN A 157 -5.52 -6.96 -14.47
N ILE A 158 -5.65 -6.31 -15.64
CA ILE A 158 -5.27 -6.96 -16.90
C ILE A 158 -3.77 -7.28 -16.94
N TRP A 159 -2.90 -6.42 -16.41
CA TRP A 159 -1.47 -6.70 -16.35
C TRP A 159 -1.15 -7.87 -15.43
N LYS A 160 -1.82 -7.98 -14.27
CA LYS A 160 -1.69 -9.12 -13.35
C LYS A 160 -2.12 -10.42 -14.04
N VAL A 161 -3.31 -10.45 -14.62
CA VAL A 161 -3.86 -11.62 -15.34
C VAL A 161 -2.96 -12.05 -16.50
N MET A 162 -2.51 -11.11 -17.33
CA MET A 162 -1.65 -11.43 -18.47
C MET A 162 -0.26 -11.93 -18.04
N SER A 163 0.29 -11.39 -16.95
CA SER A 163 1.57 -11.88 -16.38
C SER A 163 1.43 -13.29 -15.82
N GLU A 164 0.32 -13.60 -15.14
CA GLU A 164 0.04 -14.95 -14.64
C GLU A 164 -0.20 -15.96 -15.78
N LEU A 165 -0.88 -15.55 -16.86
CA LEU A 165 -1.08 -16.38 -18.05
C LEU A 165 0.22 -16.60 -18.84
N GLU A 166 1.11 -15.60 -18.87
CA GLU A 166 2.45 -15.72 -19.45
C GLU A 166 3.33 -16.68 -18.62
N ASN A 167 3.32 -16.53 -17.30
CA ASN A 167 4.04 -17.41 -16.38
C ASN A 167 3.56 -18.87 -16.46
N SER A 168 2.25 -19.07 -16.64
CA SER A 168 1.64 -20.39 -16.85
C SER A 168 1.75 -20.91 -18.30
N LYS A 169 2.47 -20.20 -19.17
CA LYS A 169 2.73 -20.56 -20.58
C LYS A 169 1.46 -20.80 -21.41
N LYS A 170 0.36 -20.14 -21.06
CA LYS A 170 -0.90 -20.18 -21.85
C LYS A 170 -0.92 -19.12 -22.95
N ILE A 171 -0.14 -18.05 -22.78
CA ILE A 171 -0.01 -16.96 -23.75
C ILE A 171 1.46 -16.55 -23.88
N LYS A 172 1.81 -15.89 -24.99
CA LYS A 172 3.11 -15.25 -25.19
C LYS A 172 2.98 -13.86 -25.78
N ARG A 173 4.02 -13.06 -25.55
CA ARG A 173 4.23 -11.78 -26.23
C ARG A 173 4.51 -12.04 -27.71
N ALA A 174 3.64 -11.54 -28.59
CA ALA A 174 3.83 -11.64 -30.03
C ALA A 174 4.72 -10.51 -30.55
N GLU A 175 4.22 -9.27 -30.51
CA GLU A 175 4.85 -8.09 -31.10
C GLU A 175 4.51 -6.82 -30.30
N LYS A 176 5.26 -5.74 -30.49
CA LYS A 176 4.90 -4.42 -29.94
C LYS A 176 4.27 -3.56 -31.03
N LYS A 177 3.10 -2.99 -30.76
CA LYS A 177 2.45 -2.00 -31.62
C LYS A 177 2.39 -0.66 -30.88
N GLY A 178 3.33 0.23 -31.17
CA GLY A 178 3.52 1.48 -30.43
C GLY A 178 3.93 1.22 -28.98
N ARG A 179 3.17 1.77 -28.02
CA ARG A 179 3.38 1.53 -26.57
C ARG A 179 2.68 0.26 -26.05
N SER A 180 1.90 -0.42 -26.88
CA SER A 180 1.09 -1.57 -26.49
C SER A 180 1.76 -2.89 -26.85
N GLN A 181 1.72 -3.86 -25.93
CA GLN A 181 2.14 -5.24 -26.17
C GLN A 181 0.99 -6.04 -26.78
N LEU A 182 1.26 -6.76 -27.87
CA LEU A 182 0.36 -7.75 -28.45
C LEU A 182 0.65 -9.12 -27.85
N TRP A 183 -0.43 -9.87 -27.64
CA TRP A 183 -0.45 -11.19 -27.04
C TRP A 183 -1.08 -12.19 -27.99
N ILE A 184 -0.63 -13.45 -27.91
CA ILE A 184 -1.18 -14.58 -28.66
C ILE A 184 -1.20 -15.81 -27.75
N ALA A 185 -2.18 -16.69 -27.93
CA ALA A 185 -2.21 -17.99 -27.25
C ALA A 185 -1.04 -18.87 -27.72
N ILE A 186 -0.59 -19.77 -26.83
CA ILE A 186 0.38 -20.82 -27.15
C ILE A 186 -0.36 -22.10 -27.51
#